data_AF-A0A483A5J6-F1
#
_entry.id   AF-A0A483A5J6-F1
#
_cell.length_a   1.000
_cell.length_b   1.000
_cell.length_c   1.000
_cell.angle_alpha   90.00
_cell.angle_beta   90.00
_cell.angle_gamma   90.00
#
_symmetry.space_group_name_H-M   'P 1'
#
loop_
_entity.id
_entity.type
_entity.pdbx_description
1 polymer ?
#
loop_
_entity_poly.entity_id
_entity_poly.type
_entity_poly.pdbx_seq_one_letter_code
_entity_poly.pdbx_strand_id
1 'polypeptide(L)'
;MLYFDLSLVMSPNSETLAEQMAQEKLEKYLKIISENLYYAIESVSILKSIASKGKEIESLNYGNFFFPLQRVLKNDIILSLSKIFENNKQSINFNKVQNYLSCNQRLLPLEQNFLVKLDRYKTFDFSDLQHELETRSHEKQISIYSLKSFLKCLDENIKKFQKEYKYDLLALKEFRDKNITHSDEQKIQNKTTWGRIDRLIEFVKEYIDMISFAFLSIAHSGDNTSPFSLTSSCAKRASGAFERLIKNINK
;
A
#
# COMPACT_ATOMS: atom_id res chain seq x y z
N MET A 1 -24.74 -37.43 -35.79
CA MET A 1 -24.14 -36.13 -35.38
C MET A 1 -24.23 -36.07 -33.87
N LEU A 2 -23.19 -36.53 -33.18
CA LEU A 2 -23.14 -36.57 -31.71
C LEU A 2 -22.74 -35.17 -31.23
N TYR A 3 -23.68 -34.44 -30.63
CA TYR A 3 -23.37 -33.26 -29.85
C TYR A 3 -22.64 -33.73 -28.59
N PHE A 4 -21.33 -33.55 -28.56
CA PHE A 4 -20.55 -33.61 -27.33
C PHE A 4 -20.94 -32.39 -26.50
N ASP A 5 -21.74 -32.63 -25.47
CA ASP A 5 -22.05 -31.63 -24.46
C ASP A 5 -20.77 -31.30 -23.70
N LEU A 6 -20.16 -30.17 -24.05
CA LEU A 6 -18.95 -29.61 -23.45
C LEU A 6 -19.26 -28.89 -22.13
N SER A 7 -20.41 -29.15 -21.50
CA SER A 7 -20.59 -28.95 -20.07
C SER A 7 -19.70 -29.97 -19.32
N LEU A 8 -18.39 -29.78 -19.45
CA LEU A 8 -17.40 -30.32 -18.55
C LEU A 8 -17.84 -29.84 -17.17
N VAL A 9 -18.43 -30.77 -16.43
CA VAL A 9 -18.65 -30.67 -15.00
C VAL A 9 -17.28 -30.42 -14.41
N MET A 10 -16.92 -29.14 -14.24
CA MET A 10 -15.82 -28.78 -13.36
C MET A 10 -16.20 -29.40 -12.02
N SER A 11 -15.45 -30.42 -11.62
CA SER A 11 -15.61 -31.03 -10.31
C SER A 11 -15.61 -29.90 -9.28
N PRO A 12 -16.53 -29.89 -8.29
CA PRO A 12 -16.56 -28.88 -7.24
C PRO A 12 -15.18 -28.60 -6.63
N ASN A 13 -14.28 -29.60 -6.65
CA ASN A 13 -12.91 -29.55 -6.17
C ASN A 13 -11.94 -28.74 -7.05
N SER A 14 -12.19 -28.59 -8.35
CA SER A 14 -11.31 -27.83 -9.26
C SER A 14 -11.56 -26.33 -9.21
N GLU A 15 -12.81 -25.92 -8.98
CA GLU A 15 -13.18 -24.50 -8.84
C GLU A 15 -12.64 -23.93 -7.52
N THR A 16 -12.79 -24.67 -6.41
CA THR A 16 -12.22 -24.27 -5.11
C THR A 16 -10.70 -24.18 -5.15
N LEU A 17 -10.01 -25.05 -5.89
CA LEU A 17 -8.55 -24.98 -6.03
C LEU A 17 -8.12 -23.73 -6.82
N ALA A 18 -8.84 -23.38 -7.90
CA ALA A 18 -8.53 -22.19 -8.69
C ALA A 18 -8.75 -20.89 -7.90
N GLU A 19 -9.82 -20.82 -7.09
CA GLU A 19 -10.09 -19.71 -6.16
C GLU A 19 -8.97 -19.58 -5.11
N GLN A 20 -8.58 -20.69 -4.47
CA GLN A 20 -7.49 -20.71 -3.49
C GLN A 20 -6.17 -20.21 -4.09
N MET A 21 -5.78 -20.73 -5.25
CA MET A 21 -4.58 -20.29 -5.96
C MET A 21 -4.64 -18.80 -6.33
N ALA A 22 -5.84 -18.28 -6.62
CA ALA A 22 -6.01 -16.87 -6.93
C ALA A 22 -5.85 -15.97 -5.69
N GLN A 23 -6.45 -16.37 -4.57
CA GLN A 23 -6.31 -15.70 -3.28
C GLN A 23 -4.87 -15.73 -2.77
N GLU A 24 -4.19 -16.87 -2.81
CA GLU A 24 -2.78 -17.01 -2.40
C GLU A 24 -1.86 -16.09 -3.21
N LYS A 25 -2.11 -15.98 -4.52
CA LYS A 25 -1.33 -15.11 -5.40
C LYS A 25 -1.61 -13.63 -5.11
N LEU A 26 -2.84 -13.26 -4.82
CA LEU A 26 -3.20 -11.92 -4.38
C LEU A 26 -2.52 -11.58 -3.05
N GLU A 27 -2.59 -12.47 -2.06
CA GLU A 27 -1.92 -12.33 -0.76
C GLU A 27 -0.42 -12.12 -0.94
N LYS A 28 0.23 -12.91 -1.79
CA LYS A 28 1.65 -12.74 -2.11
C LYS A 28 1.95 -11.34 -2.68
N TYR A 29 1.08 -10.82 -3.54
CA TYR A 29 1.26 -9.47 -4.08
C TYR A 29 1.11 -8.40 -2.99
N LEU A 30 0.07 -8.50 -2.16
CA LEU A 30 -0.15 -7.59 -1.04
C LEU A 30 0.98 -7.63 -0.02
N LYS A 31 1.55 -8.82 0.25
CA LYS A 31 2.71 -8.98 1.13
C LYS A 31 3.93 -8.21 0.61
N ILE A 32 4.24 -8.29 -0.68
CA ILE A 32 5.37 -7.56 -1.27
C ILE A 32 5.16 -6.03 -1.16
N ILE A 33 3.94 -5.54 -1.40
CA ILE A 33 3.64 -4.10 -1.22
C ILE A 33 3.75 -3.73 0.27
N SER A 34 3.25 -4.57 1.16
CA SER A 34 3.29 -4.38 2.62
C SER A 34 4.72 -4.32 3.16
N GLU A 35 5.63 -5.14 2.65
CA GLU A 35 7.06 -5.12 3.01
C GLU A 35 7.71 -3.78 2.62
N ASN A 36 7.46 -3.28 1.41
CA ASN A 36 7.95 -1.96 1.01
C ASN A 36 7.33 -0.85 1.88
N LEU A 37 6.03 -0.95 2.21
CA LEU A 37 5.38 0.00 3.10
C LEU A 37 5.99 -0.04 4.52
N TYR A 38 6.32 -1.23 5.04
CA TYR A 38 6.99 -1.39 6.33
C TYR A 38 8.30 -0.59 6.38
N TYR A 39 9.18 -0.79 5.39
CA TYR A 39 10.46 -0.08 5.33
C TYR A 39 10.29 1.44 5.21
N ALA A 40 9.30 1.89 4.44
CA ALA A 40 8.99 3.32 4.35
C ALA A 40 8.54 3.90 5.71
N ILE A 41 7.64 3.22 6.43
CA ILE A 41 7.15 3.66 7.74
C ILE A 41 8.27 3.64 8.78
N GLU A 42 9.09 2.59 8.80
CA GLU A 42 10.21 2.43 9.73
C GLU A 42 11.19 3.58 9.57
N SER A 43 11.64 3.82 8.34
CA SER A 43 12.60 4.88 8.04
C SER A 43 12.06 6.28 8.33
N VAL A 44 10.79 6.56 8.00
CA VAL A 44 10.13 7.82 8.39
C VAL A 44 10.09 7.98 9.90
N SER A 45 9.78 6.91 10.64
CA SER A 45 9.66 6.95 12.10
C SER A 45 11.01 7.23 12.76
N ILE A 46 12.08 6.58 12.29
CA ILE A 46 13.45 6.84 12.78
C ILE A 46 13.87 8.28 12.45
N LEU A 47 13.65 8.76 11.23
CA LEU A 47 13.97 10.14 10.84
C LEU A 47 13.26 11.18 11.71
N LYS A 48 11.95 10.98 11.97
CA LYS A 48 11.17 11.86 12.87
C LYS A 48 11.74 11.84 14.29
N SER A 49 12.19 10.68 14.76
CA SER A 49 12.81 10.54 16.08
C SER A 49 14.15 11.27 16.16
N ILE A 50 15.03 11.10 15.16
CA ILE A 50 16.31 11.82 15.06
C ILE A 50 16.06 13.33 15.05
N ALA A 51 15.10 13.80 14.24
CA ALA A 51 14.76 15.22 14.17
C ALA A 51 14.27 15.77 15.52
N SER A 52 13.42 15.02 16.23
CA SER A 52 12.93 15.42 17.57
C SER A 52 14.03 15.48 18.64
N LYS A 53 15.13 14.75 18.43
CA LYS A 53 16.28 14.65 19.33
C LYS A 53 17.52 15.40 18.84
N GLY A 54 17.37 16.26 17.82
CA GLY A 54 18.50 16.91 17.16
C GLY A 54 19.46 17.64 18.12
N LYS A 55 18.93 18.41 19.08
CA LYS A 55 19.73 19.13 20.08
C LYS A 55 20.54 18.20 20.99
N GLU A 56 19.93 17.10 21.41
CA GLU A 56 20.55 16.10 22.29
C GLU A 56 21.70 15.40 21.54
N ILE A 57 21.45 14.99 20.30
CA ILE A 57 22.44 14.39 19.41
C ILE A 57 23.64 15.32 19.18
N GLU A 58 23.37 16.60 18.94
CA GLU A 58 24.41 17.61 18.72
C GLU A 58 25.24 17.84 19.99
N SER A 59 24.59 17.97 21.16
CA SER A 59 25.27 18.15 22.44
C SER A 59 26.22 16.99 22.81
N LEU A 60 25.92 15.79 22.31
CA LEU A 60 26.72 14.58 22.51
C LEU A 60 27.77 14.36 21.40
N ASN A 61 27.92 15.29 20.46
CA ASN A 61 28.83 15.17 19.31
C ASN A 61 28.56 13.95 18.39
N TYR A 62 27.34 13.41 18.36
CA TYR A 62 26.97 12.29 17.47
C TYR A 62 26.49 12.75 16.08
N GLY A 63 26.52 14.05 15.77
CA GLY A 63 26.05 14.58 14.49
C GLY A 63 26.67 13.90 13.26
N ASN A 64 27.97 13.61 13.32
CA ASN A 64 28.72 12.93 12.24
C ASN A 64 28.23 11.50 11.97
N PHE A 65 27.68 10.82 12.98
CA PHE A 65 27.10 9.49 12.81
C PHE A 65 25.68 9.55 12.24
N PHE A 66 24.86 10.48 12.74
CA PHE A 66 23.46 10.55 12.33
C PHE A 66 23.25 11.18 10.95
N PHE A 67 24.17 12.00 10.46
CA PHE A 67 24.05 12.58 9.12
C PHE A 67 24.05 11.50 8.01
N PRO A 68 25.03 10.58 7.93
CA PRO A 68 24.98 9.46 6.99
C PRO A 68 23.76 8.56 7.17
N LEU A 69 23.35 8.28 8.42
CA LEU A 69 22.16 7.47 8.70
C LEU A 69 20.89 8.12 8.12
N GLN A 70 20.70 9.42 8.32
CA GLN A 70 19.56 10.13 7.73
C GLN A 70 19.54 10.05 6.21
N ARG A 71 20.70 10.05 5.54
CA ARG A 71 20.80 9.87 4.09
C ARG A 71 20.34 8.47 3.67
N VAL A 72 20.76 7.43 4.37
CA VAL A 72 20.32 6.04 4.11
C VAL A 72 18.82 5.90 4.31
N LEU A 73 18.28 6.39 5.43
CA LEU A 73 16.84 6.30 5.72
C LEU A 73 15.99 7.05 4.66
N LYS A 74 16.45 8.23 4.20
CA LYS A 74 15.80 8.94 3.09
C LYS A 74 15.80 8.12 1.81
N ASN A 75 16.90 7.46 1.49
CA ASN A 75 16.99 6.56 0.33
C ASN A 75 15.99 5.41 0.46
N ASP A 76 15.91 4.76 1.63
CA ASP A 76 15.01 3.62 1.84
C ASP A 76 13.55 3.99 1.67
N ILE A 77 13.14 5.18 2.14
CA ILE A 77 11.78 5.71 1.93
C ILE A 77 11.50 5.87 0.43
N ILE A 78 12.43 6.50 -0.29
CA ILE A 78 12.25 6.80 -1.71
C ILE A 78 12.23 5.52 -2.54
N LEU A 79 13.15 4.58 -2.28
CA LEU A 79 13.20 3.29 -2.96
C LEU A 79 11.94 2.47 -2.71
N SER A 80 11.50 2.40 -1.46
CA SER A 80 10.32 1.64 -1.06
C SER A 80 9.04 2.17 -1.71
N LEU A 81 8.81 3.49 -1.61
CA LEU A 81 7.62 4.11 -2.23
C LEU A 81 7.69 4.04 -3.76
N SER A 82 8.86 4.24 -4.37
CA SER A 82 9.01 4.12 -5.83
C SER A 82 8.61 2.74 -6.34
N LYS A 83 8.96 1.65 -5.63
CA LYS A 83 8.58 0.28 -6.00
C LYS A 83 7.07 0.06 -6.03
N ILE A 84 6.34 0.71 -5.11
CA ILE A 84 4.89 0.57 -4.97
C ILE A 84 4.14 1.34 -6.06
N PHE A 85 4.60 2.55 -6.40
CA PHE A 85 3.90 3.45 -7.33
C PHE A 85 4.39 3.37 -8.79
N GLU A 86 5.60 2.87 -9.04
CA GLU A 86 6.12 2.85 -10.40
C GLU A 86 5.41 1.81 -11.28
N ASN A 87 5.09 2.23 -12.51
CA ASN A 87 4.62 1.35 -13.56
C ASN A 87 5.77 0.52 -14.19
N ASN A 88 6.37 -0.37 -13.41
CA ASN A 88 7.35 -1.35 -13.89
C ASN A 88 6.69 -2.72 -14.02
N LYS A 89 6.82 -3.37 -15.18
CA LYS A 89 6.22 -4.69 -15.45
C LYS A 89 6.80 -5.80 -14.56
N GLN A 90 8.06 -5.66 -14.15
CA GLN A 90 8.79 -6.66 -13.39
C GLN A 90 8.43 -6.63 -11.90
N SER A 91 8.24 -5.45 -11.30
CA SER A 91 7.89 -5.31 -9.88
C SER A 91 6.41 -5.61 -9.62
N ILE A 92 6.10 -5.93 -8.36
CA ILE A 92 4.71 -5.91 -7.86
C ILE A 92 4.41 -4.50 -7.35
N ASN A 93 3.40 -3.87 -7.95
CA ASN A 93 2.94 -2.50 -7.70
C ASN A 93 1.41 -2.45 -7.82
N PHE A 94 0.81 -1.27 -7.59
CA PHE A 94 -0.65 -1.10 -7.68
C PHE A 94 -1.23 -1.53 -9.02
N ASN A 95 -0.61 -1.13 -10.13
CA ASN A 95 -1.11 -1.48 -11.47
C ASN A 95 -1.13 -3.01 -11.67
N LYS A 96 -0.12 -3.73 -11.15
CA LYS A 96 -0.06 -5.18 -11.24
C LYS A 96 -1.13 -5.87 -10.40
N VAL A 97 -1.43 -5.34 -9.21
CA VAL A 97 -2.55 -5.83 -8.38
C VAL A 97 -3.89 -5.55 -9.07
N GLN A 98 -4.13 -4.32 -9.55
CA GLN A 98 -5.35 -3.97 -10.27
C GLN A 98 -5.59 -4.83 -11.51
N ASN A 99 -4.54 -5.02 -12.33
CA ASN A 99 -4.61 -5.91 -13.49
C ASN A 99 -4.93 -7.34 -13.07
N TYR A 100 -4.33 -7.80 -11.97
CA TYR A 100 -4.61 -9.13 -11.44
C TYR A 100 -6.06 -9.29 -10.97
N LEU A 101 -6.59 -8.33 -10.20
CA LEU A 101 -7.98 -8.30 -9.75
C LEU A 101 -8.94 -8.31 -10.95
N SER A 102 -8.69 -7.45 -11.95
CA SER A 102 -9.53 -7.33 -13.15
C SER A 102 -9.56 -8.64 -13.95
N CYS A 103 -8.42 -9.30 -14.12
CA CYS A 103 -8.31 -10.56 -14.86
C CYS A 103 -8.89 -11.77 -14.10
N ASN A 104 -8.95 -11.71 -12.75
CA ASN A 104 -9.36 -12.84 -11.91
C ASN A 104 -10.64 -12.56 -11.11
N GLN A 105 -11.43 -11.54 -11.50
CA GLN A 105 -12.65 -11.14 -10.79
C GLN A 105 -13.67 -12.27 -10.58
N ARG A 106 -13.66 -13.31 -11.43
CA ARG A 106 -14.53 -14.48 -11.29
C ARG A 106 -14.07 -15.47 -10.21
N LEU A 107 -12.77 -15.49 -9.92
CA LEU A 107 -12.12 -16.39 -8.96
C LEU A 107 -11.87 -15.72 -7.60
N LEU A 108 -12.19 -14.43 -7.49
CA LEU A 108 -11.94 -13.61 -6.30
C LEU A 108 -13.29 -13.14 -5.77
N PRO A 109 -13.94 -13.91 -4.88
CA PRO A 109 -15.21 -13.51 -4.31
C PRO A 109 -15.03 -12.22 -3.50
N LEU A 110 -15.96 -11.29 -3.68
CA LEU A 110 -16.01 -10.07 -2.89
C LEU A 110 -16.70 -10.36 -1.55
N GLU A 111 -16.03 -10.03 -0.45
CA GLU A 111 -16.58 -10.11 0.91
C GLU A 111 -17.82 -9.20 1.01
N GLN A 112 -18.98 -9.76 1.34
CA GLN A 112 -20.23 -8.99 1.34
C GLN A 112 -20.24 -7.86 2.38
N ASN A 113 -19.59 -8.10 3.53
CA ASN A 113 -19.50 -7.13 4.61
C ASN A 113 -18.54 -5.96 4.32
N PHE A 114 -17.73 -6.07 3.28
CA PHE A 114 -16.78 -5.03 2.90
C PHE A 114 -17.50 -3.75 2.43
N LEU A 115 -18.56 -3.89 1.63
CA LEU A 115 -19.27 -2.75 1.03
C LEU A 115 -19.89 -1.81 2.07
N VAL A 116 -20.31 -2.34 3.22
CA VAL A 116 -20.90 -1.57 4.32
C VAL A 116 -19.86 -0.71 5.06
N LYS A 117 -18.57 -0.96 4.83
CA LYS A 117 -17.44 -0.37 5.57
C LYS A 117 -16.57 0.55 4.70
N LEU A 118 -17.05 0.94 3.53
CA LEU A 118 -16.31 1.77 2.57
C LEU A 118 -16.01 3.18 3.09
N ASP A 119 -16.85 3.70 3.98
CA ASP A 119 -16.72 5.00 4.65
C ASP A 119 -15.44 5.16 5.47
N ARG A 120 -14.77 4.05 5.79
CA ARG A 120 -13.53 4.02 6.58
C ARG A 120 -12.29 4.42 5.77
N TYR A 121 -12.34 4.32 4.45
CA TYR A 121 -11.20 4.59 3.56
C TYR A 121 -11.22 6.04 3.10
N LYS A 122 -10.65 6.93 3.94
CA LYS A 122 -10.74 8.39 3.78
C LYS A 122 -10.01 8.94 2.56
N THR A 123 -9.06 8.19 2.02
CA THR A 123 -8.32 8.57 0.81
C THR A 123 -9.02 8.15 -0.48
N PHE A 124 -10.11 7.38 -0.37
CA PHE A 124 -10.90 6.90 -1.50
C PHE A 124 -12.32 7.48 -1.47
N ASP A 125 -12.78 7.95 -2.63
CA ASP A 125 -14.15 8.44 -2.80
C ASP A 125 -15.01 7.32 -3.39
N PHE A 126 -15.93 6.81 -2.57
CA PHE A 126 -16.88 5.74 -2.93
C PHE A 126 -18.32 6.24 -3.08
N SER A 127 -18.53 7.56 -3.16
CA SER A 127 -19.88 8.15 -3.17
C SER A 127 -20.75 7.60 -4.30
N ASP A 128 -20.18 7.45 -5.50
CA ASP A 128 -20.88 6.89 -6.66
C ASP A 128 -21.27 5.42 -6.46
N LEU A 129 -20.40 4.64 -5.83
CA LEU A 129 -20.66 3.23 -5.53
C LEU A 129 -21.72 3.08 -4.44
N GLN A 130 -21.69 3.92 -3.41
CA GLN A 130 -22.71 3.94 -2.35
C GLN A 130 -24.08 4.27 -2.91
N HIS A 131 -24.17 5.31 -3.76
CA HIS A 131 -25.42 5.67 -4.43
C HIS A 131 -25.95 4.52 -5.34
N GLU A 132 -25.06 3.82 -6.06
CA GLU A 132 -25.45 2.64 -6.85
C GLU A 132 -26.00 1.50 -5.97
N LEU A 133 -25.41 1.26 -4.81
CA LEU A 133 -25.85 0.22 -3.87
C LEU A 133 -27.22 0.54 -3.24
N GLU A 134 -27.46 1.80 -2.88
CA GLU A 134 -28.73 2.24 -2.30
C GLU A 134 -29.88 2.10 -3.30
N THR A 135 -29.66 2.53 -4.54
CA THR A 135 -30.67 2.51 -5.61
C THR A 135 -31.04 1.10 -6.09
N ARG A 136 -30.16 0.11 -5.89
CA ARG A 136 -30.34 -1.28 -6.38
C ARG A 136 -30.58 -2.33 -5.28
N SER A 137 -30.80 -1.89 -4.04
CA SER A 137 -30.89 -2.72 -2.82
C SER A 137 -31.96 -3.83 -2.81
N HIS A 138 -32.76 -3.99 -3.88
CA HIS A 138 -33.84 -4.99 -3.98
C HIS A 138 -33.53 -6.19 -4.91
N GLU A 139 -32.39 -6.25 -5.59
CA GLU A 139 -32.09 -7.32 -6.55
C GLU A 139 -31.00 -8.31 -6.08
N LYS A 140 -31.24 -9.62 -6.19
CA LYS A 140 -30.25 -10.69 -5.90
C LYS A 140 -28.97 -10.63 -6.77
N GLN A 141 -28.88 -9.71 -7.75
CA GLN A 141 -27.72 -9.54 -8.65
C GLN A 141 -26.67 -8.54 -8.14
N ILE A 142 -26.82 -7.99 -6.92
CA ILE A 142 -25.92 -6.97 -6.36
C ILE A 142 -24.44 -7.37 -6.40
N SER A 143 -24.08 -8.65 -6.18
CA SER A 143 -22.68 -9.07 -5.97
C SER A 143 -21.75 -8.97 -7.18
N ILE A 144 -22.23 -9.27 -8.39
CA ILE A 144 -21.40 -9.22 -9.62
C ILE A 144 -21.26 -7.78 -10.11
N TYR A 145 -22.35 -7.02 -10.07
CA TYR A 145 -22.33 -5.60 -10.45
C TYR A 145 -21.52 -4.77 -9.45
N SER A 146 -21.61 -5.08 -8.15
CA SER A 146 -20.83 -4.39 -7.12
C SER A 146 -19.33 -4.59 -7.29
N LEU A 147 -18.86 -5.77 -7.72
CA LEU A 147 -17.43 -6.00 -7.93
C LEU A 147 -16.87 -5.19 -9.10
N LYS A 148 -17.55 -5.20 -10.25
CA LYS A 148 -17.10 -4.42 -11.41
C LYS A 148 -17.10 -2.91 -11.13
N SER A 149 -18.18 -2.41 -10.51
CA SER A 149 -18.27 -1.00 -10.10
C SER A 149 -17.21 -0.64 -9.06
N PHE A 150 -16.96 -1.52 -8.07
CA PHE A 150 -15.89 -1.35 -7.10
C PHE A 150 -14.51 -1.26 -7.75
N LEU A 151 -14.15 -2.22 -8.62
CA LEU A 151 -12.85 -2.20 -9.29
C LEU A 151 -12.66 -0.98 -10.19
N LYS A 152 -13.74 -0.51 -10.84
CA LYS A 152 -13.72 0.73 -11.63
C LYS A 152 -13.47 1.94 -10.73
N CYS A 153 -14.22 2.07 -9.63
CA CYS A 153 -14.06 3.17 -8.66
C CYS A 153 -12.66 3.17 -8.04
N LEU A 154 -12.12 2.00 -7.72
CA LEU A 154 -10.76 1.82 -7.24
C LEU A 154 -9.71 2.33 -8.25
N ASP A 155 -9.88 2.01 -9.53
CA ASP A 155 -9.00 2.46 -10.61
C ASP A 155 -9.05 3.98 -10.82
N GLU A 156 -10.24 4.55 -10.80
CA GLU A 156 -10.43 6.00 -10.90
C GLU A 156 -9.78 6.75 -9.73
N ASN A 157 -9.93 6.24 -8.49
CA ASN A 157 -9.28 6.81 -7.31
C ASN A 157 -7.75 6.73 -7.40
N ILE A 158 -7.18 5.60 -7.83
CA ILE A 158 -5.73 5.45 -8.02
C ILE A 158 -5.22 6.44 -9.07
N LYS A 159 -5.90 6.55 -10.22
CA LYS A 159 -5.53 7.49 -11.29
C LYS A 159 -5.62 8.94 -10.82
N LYS A 160 -6.68 9.30 -10.09
CA LYS A 160 -6.87 10.64 -9.51
C LYS A 160 -5.74 10.97 -8.54
N PHE A 161 -5.42 10.05 -7.64
CA PHE A 161 -4.32 10.20 -6.68
C PHE A 161 -2.96 10.35 -7.37
N GLN A 162 -2.64 9.47 -8.33
CA GLN A 162 -1.38 9.56 -9.10
C GLN A 162 -1.27 10.87 -9.89
N LYS A 163 -2.39 11.39 -10.41
CA LYS A 163 -2.43 12.69 -11.09
C LYS A 163 -2.16 13.84 -10.13
N GLU A 164 -2.76 13.83 -8.94
CA GLU A 164 -2.54 14.85 -7.91
C GLU A 164 -1.08 14.85 -7.42
N TYR A 165 -0.51 13.66 -7.18
CA TYR A 165 0.86 13.48 -6.68
C TYR A 165 1.91 13.31 -7.78
N LYS A 166 1.59 13.68 -9.03
CA LYS A 166 2.44 13.42 -10.21
C LYS A 166 3.88 13.91 -10.01
N TYR A 167 4.07 15.12 -9.49
CA TYR A 167 5.42 15.69 -9.29
C TYR A 167 6.18 15.03 -8.15
N ASP A 168 5.49 14.63 -7.08
CA ASP A 168 6.09 13.88 -5.98
C ASP A 168 6.56 12.50 -6.46
N LEU A 169 5.71 11.78 -7.20
CA LEU A 169 6.05 10.47 -7.76
C LEU A 169 7.19 10.55 -8.78
N LEU A 170 7.22 11.60 -9.62
CA LEU A 170 8.35 11.87 -10.51
C LEU A 170 9.63 12.15 -9.74
N ALA A 171 9.57 12.93 -8.65
CA ALA A 171 10.75 13.21 -7.83
C ALA A 171 11.30 11.93 -7.16
N LEU A 172 10.42 11.05 -6.66
CA LEU A 172 10.82 9.75 -6.11
C LEU A 172 11.54 8.91 -7.18
N LYS A 173 10.97 8.86 -8.40
CA LYS A 173 11.55 8.12 -9.52
C LYS A 173 12.90 8.70 -9.95
N GLU A 174 12.99 10.00 -10.20
CA GLU A 174 14.24 10.68 -10.59
C GLU A 174 15.35 10.46 -9.56
N PHE A 175 15.00 10.53 -8.28
CA PHE A 175 15.97 10.31 -7.21
C PHE A 175 16.50 8.88 -7.18
N ARG A 176 15.60 7.89 -7.30
CA ARG A 176 16.02 6.48 -7.43
C ARG A 176 16.91 6.29 -8.65
N ASP A 177 16.47 6.75 -9.82
CA ASP A 177 17.20 6.54 -11.08
C ASP A 177 18.60 7.13 -10.98
N LYS A 178 18.76 8.29 -10.33
CA LYS A 178 20.07 8.88 -10.06
C LYS A 178 20.92 8.04 -9.11
N ASN A 179 20.37 7.61 -7.98
CA ASN A 179 21.09 6.79 -7.00
C ASN A 179 21.50 5.41 -7.51
N ILE A 180 20.77 4.83 -8.46
CA ILE A 180 21.13 3.57 -9.13
C ILE A 180 22.22 3.81 -10.20
N THR A 181 22.22 4.97 -10.85
CA THR A 181 23.03 5.20 -12.06
C THR A 181 24.36 5.91 -11.79
N HIS A 182 24.48 6.77 -10.77
CA HIS A 182 25.71 7.53 -10.50
C HIS A 182 25.93 7.80 -9.00
N SER A 183 27.10 7.44 -8.46
CA SER A 183 27.47 7.60 -7.05
C SER A 183 28.16 8.94 -6.74
N ASP A 184 27.83 10.02 -7.45
CA ASP A 184 28.48 11.32 -7.23
C ASP A 184 27.51 12.31 -6.58
N GLU A 185 27.98 12.88 -5.47
CA GLU A 185 27.23 13.72 -4.53
C GLU A 185 26.54 14.92 -5.20
N GLN A 186 25.20 14.92 -5.27
CA GLN A 186 24.47 16.13 -5.65
C GLN A 186 23.16 16.35 -4.88
N LYS A 187 22.84 17.64 -4.71
CA LYS A 187 21.72 18.20 -3.95
C LYS A 187 20.38 17.79 -4.56
N ILE A 188 19.55 17.13 -3.76
CA ILE A 188 18.14 16.87 -4.04
C ILE A 188 17.45 18.23 -4.26
N GLN A 189 17.05 18.53 -5.49
CA GLN A 189 16.11 19.62 -5.72
C GLN A 189 14.78 19.23 -5.07
N ASN A 190 14.46 19.89 -3.95
CA ASN A 190 13.26 19.67 -3.14
C ASN A 190 11.99 19.89 -3.95
N LYS A 191 11.42 18.83 -4.54
CA LYS A 191 10.08 18.86 -5.14
C LYS A 191 9.01 18.19 -4.27
N THR A 192 9.40 17.28 -3.36
CA THR A 192 8.46 16.60 -2.45
C THR A 192 8.65 17.04 -1.00
N THR A 193 7.57 17.05 -0.23
CA THR A 193 7.57 17.40 1.20
C THR A 193 7.31 16.17 2.06
N TRP A 194 7.76 16.18 3.32
CA TRP A 194 7.45 15.10 4.26
C TRP A 194 5.94 14.88 4.46
N GLY A 195 5.14 15.95 4.42
CA GLY A 195 3.68 15.83 4.45
C GLY A 195 3.10 15.11 3.23
N ARG A 196 3.66 15.31 2.04
CA ARG A 196 3.29 14.55 0.83
C ARG A 196 3.69 13.07 0.96
N ILE A 197 4.87 12.77 1.49
CA ILE A 197 5.32 11.40 1.80
C ILE A 197 4.37 10.69 2.78
N ASP A 198 3.98 11.36 3.86
CA ASP A 198 3.03 10.80 4.84
C ASP A 198 1.68 10.47 4.17
N ARG A 199 1.22 11.30 3.22
CA ARG A 199 -0.01 11.02 2.45
C ARG A 199 0.13 9.85 1.47
N LEU A 200 1.28 9.69 0.81
CA LEU A 200 1.56 8.51 -0.01
C LEU A 200 1.50 7.23 0.85
N ILE A 201 2.11 7.26 2.04
CA ILE A 201 2.08 6.13 2.99
C ILE A 201 0.65 5.82 3.41
N GLU A 202 -0.16 6.83 3.73
CA GLU A 202 -1.54 6.61 4.18
C GLU A 202 -2.42 6.02 3.07
N PHE A 203 -2.29 6.52 1.85
CA PHE A 203 -2.96 5.94 0.68
C PHE A 203 -2.63 4.46 0.50
N VAL A 204 -1.36 4.08 0.63
CA VAL A 204 -0.93 2.67 0.48
C VAL A 204 -1.51 1.79 1.60
N LYS A 205 -1.58 2.28 2.84
CA LYS A 205 -2.19 1.52 3.95
C LYS A 205 -3.66 1.24 3.66
N GLU A 206 -4.43 2.27 3.30
CA GLU A 206 -5.86 2.12 2.99
C GLU A 206 -6.07 1.19 1.80
N TYR A 207 -5.25 1.32 0.75
CA TYR A 207 -5.30 0.40 -0.39
C TYR A 207 -5.11 -1.06 0.03
N ILE A 208 -4.06 -1.39 0.77
CA ILE A 208 -3.76 -2.79 1.12
C ILE A 208 -4.88 -3.37 1.99
N ASP A 209 -5.36 -2.66 3.01
CA ASP A 209 -6.49 -3.13 3.83
C ASP A 209 -7.72 -3.42 3.01
N MET A 210 -8.01 -2.51 2.08
CA MET A 210 -9.23 -2.54 1.32
C MET A 210 -9.21 -3.79 0.45
N ILE A 211 -8.10 -4.08 -0.21
CA ILE A 211 -7.96 -5.30 -1.00
C ILE A 211 -7.92 -6.56 -0.10
N SER A 212 -7.19 -6.53 1.01
CA SER A 212 -7.13 -7.65 1.97
C SER A 212 -8.52 -7.99 2.52
N PHE A 213 -9.29 -6.99 2.92
CA PHE A 213 -10.61 -7.20 3.50
C PHE A 213 -11.64 -7.57 2.43
N ALA A 214 -11.60 -6.93 1.28
CA ALA A 214 -12.53 -7.19 0.18
C ALA A 214 -12.39 -8.60 -0.41
N PHE A 215 -11.19 -9.17 -0.48
CA PHE A 215 -10.94 -10.42 -1.23
C PHE A 215 -10.37 -11.57 -0.42
N LEU A 216 -9.78 -11.30 0.75
CA LEU A 216 -9.16 -12.32 1.61
C LEU A 216 -9.89 -12.42 2.96
N SER A 217 -10.88 -11.57 3.22
CA SER A 217 -11.56 -11.44 4.51
C SER A 217 -10.59 -11.15 5.68
N ILE A 218 -9.39 -10.63 5.36
CA ILE A 218 -8.37 -10.24 6.33
C ILE A 218 -8.51 -8.75 6.57
N ALA A 219 -9.01 -8.37 7.75
CA ALA A 219 -8.94 -7.01 8.23
C ALA A 219 -7.65 -6.85 9.05
N HIS A 220 -6.78 -5.93 8.64
CA HIS A 220 -5.53 -5.68 9.36
C HIS A 220 -5.69 -4.57 10.43
N SER A 221 -6.89 -3.96 10.51
CA SER A 221 -7.33 -3.03 11.55
C SER A 221 -8.16 -3.74 12.63
N GLY A 222 -7.55 -4.12 13.76
CA GLY A 222 -8.24 -4.82 14.86
C GLY A 222 -9.36 -4.03 15.54
N ASP A 223 -9.45 -2.72 15.30
CA ASP A 223 -10.44 -1.79 15.86
C ASP A 223 -11.24 -1.06 14.76
N ASN A 224 -11.09 -1.45 13.49
CA ASN A 224 -11.68 -0.78 12.33
C ASN A 224 -11.25 0.69 12.11
N THR A 225 -10.19 1.19 12.78
CA THR A 225 -9.78 2.61 12.63
C THR A 225 -8.55 2.83 11.75
N SER A 226 -7.67 1.84 11.59
CA SER A 226 -6.61 1.90 10.56
C SER A 226 -6.04 0.53 10.18
N PRO A 227 -5.97 0.23 8.87
CA PRO A 227 -5.48 -1.00 8.26
C PRO A 227 -4.19 -1.63 8.74
N PHE A 228 -3.30 -0.88 9.36
CA PHE A 228 -1.90 -1.27 9.44
C PHE A 228 -1.39 -1.16 10.86
N SER A 229 -2.26 -1.28 11.87
CA SER A 229 -1.86 -1.00 13.25
C SER A 229 -0.69 -1.88 13.71
N LEU A 230 -0.66 -3.16 13.33
CA LEU A 230 0.44 -4.08 13.64
C LEU A 230 1.72 -3.78 12.84
N THR A 231 1.66 -3.74 11.51
CA THR A 231 2.85 -3.45 10.69
C THR A 231 3.39 -2.04 10.94
N SER A 232 2.51 -1.05 11.12
CA SER A 232 2.90 0.33 11.46
C SER A 232 3.43 0.43 12.88
N SER A 233 2.86 -0.27 13.87
CA SER A 233 3.39 -0.28 15.24
C SER A 233 4.73 -1.00 15.29
N CYS A 234 4.89 -2.14 14.62
CA CYS A 234 6.15 -2.87 14.48
C CYS A 234 7.22 -2.00 13.81
N ALA A 235 6.91 -1.36 12.67
CA ALA A 235 7.82 -0.44 12.00
C ALA A 235 8.23 0.74 12.90
N LYS A 236 7.33 1.23 13.76
CA LYS A 236 7.63 2.28 14.75
C LYS A 236 8.47 1.79 15.94
N ARG A 237 8.60 0.47 16.17
CA ARG A 237 9.43 -0.06 17.28
C ARG A 237 10.89 0.33 17.13
N ALA A 238 11.41 0.43 15.91
CA ALA A 238 12.77 0.87 15.64
C ALA A 238 13.03 2.29 16.17
N SER A 239 12.06 3.19 15.98
CA SER A 239 12.07 4.54 16.55
C SER A 239 12.08 4.51 18.09
N GLY A 240 11.22 3.69 18.71
CA GLY A 240 11.23 3.52 20.17
C GLY A 240 12.53 2.93 20.72
N ALA A 241 13.18 2.02 19.99
CA ALA A 241 14.50 1.49 20.33
C ALA A 241 15.58 2.57 20.23
N PHE A 242 15.54 3.37 19.17
CA PHE A 242 16.40 4.53 18.98
C PHE A 242 16.25 5.55 20.13
N GLU A 243 15.02 5.88 20.52
CA GLU A 243 14.78 6.80 21.65
C GLU A 243 15.34 6.26 22.98
N ARG A 244 15.23 4.95 23.23
CA ARG A 244 15.82 4.31 24.41
C ARG A 244 17.34 4.36 24.38
N LEU A 245 17.95 4.14 23.21
CA LEU A 245 19.39 4.24 23.03
C LEU A 245 19.89 5.64 23.41
N ILE A 246 19.30 6.68 22.83
CA ILE A 246 19.67 8.08 23.10
C ILE A 246 19.51 8.43 24.59
N LYS A 247 18.40 8.02 25.22
CA LYS A 247 18.19 8.22 26.67
C LYS A 247 19.26 7.54 27.54
N ASN A 248 19.75 6.38 27.13
CA ASN A 248 20.76 5.63 27.89
C ASN A 248 22.18 6.17 27.70
N ILE A 249 22.45 6.85 26.58
CA ILE A 249 23.75 7.50 26.34
C ILE A 249 23.95 8.72 27.26
N ASN A 250 22.87 9.34 27.74
CA ASN A 250 22.92 10.48 28.67
C ASN A 250 23.05 10.11 30.15
N LYS A 251 23.07 8.82 30.48
CA LYS A 251 23.25 8.34 31.86
C LYS A 251 24.72 8.07 32.12
#